data_AF-A0A8T1QZR7-F1
#
_entry.id   AF-A0A8T1QZR7-F1
#
_cell.length_a   1.000
_cell.length_b   1.000
_cell.length_c   1.000
_cell.angle_alpha   90.00
_cell.angle_beta   90.00
_cell.angle_gamma   90.00
#
_symmetry.space_group_name_H-M   'P 1'
#
loop_
_entity.id
_entity.type
_entity.pdbx_description
1 polymer ?
#
loop_
_entity_poly.entity_id
_entity_poly.type
_entity_poly.pdbx_seq_one_letter_code
_entity_poly.pdbx_strand_id
1 'polypeptide(L)'
;MAHLSIFFLSFFYFLCCNPGFVFSSPVQDPDLVVQEVHRSINASRRNLAYLSCGTGNPIDDCWRCDPNWEKNRQRLADCAIGFGKNAIGGRNGRIYVVTDSGNDDPVNPKPGTLRHAVIQDEPLWIIFQRDMVIKLEQELVMNSFKTIDGRGASVHIAGGPCITIHYVSNIIIHGINIHDCKQGGNANIRNSPHHSGWWTRSDGDGVSIFGGRHIWVDHCSLSNCHDGLIDAIHGSTAITISNNYMTHHDKVMLLGHNDAYTQDKNMQVTVAFNHFGEGLVQRMPRYVLREEENIQK
;
A
#
# COMPACT_ATOMS: atom_id res chain seq x y z
N MET A 1 80.83 -17.25 3.90
CA MET A 1 80.33 -18.57 3.43
C MET A 1 79.08 -18.91 4.23
N ALA A 2 78.11 -19.55 3.57
CA ALA A 2 76.85 -20.10 4.09
C ALA A 2 75.61 -19.17 4.15
N HIS A 3 74.84 -19.24 3.06
CA HIS A 3 73.38 -19.40 2.95
C HIS A 3 72.48 -19.05 4.14
N LEU A 4 71.46 -18.22 3.87
CA LEU A 4 70.15 -18.42 4.50
C LEU A 4 69.02 -18.08 3.50
N SER A 5 68.14 -19.06 3.32
CA SER A 5 67.09 -19.16 2.31
C SER A 5 65.94 -18.17 2.52
N ILE A 6 65.42 -17.62 1.43
CA ILE A 6 64.20 -16.81 1.38
C ILE A 6 62.99 -17.77 1.34
N PHE A 7 62.20 -17.83 2.41
CA PHE A 7 60.87 -18.43 2.40
C PHE A 7 59.84 -17.34 2.08
N PHE A 8 59.22 -17.43 0.90
CA PHE A 8 58.03 -16.65 0.53
C PHE A 8 56.82 -17.22 1.28
N LEU A 9 56.25 -16.47 2.22
CA LEU A 9 54.91 -16.73 2.75
C LEU A 9 53.89 -15.98 1.90
N SER A 10 53.20 -16.68 1.00
CA SER A 10 52.01 -16.18 0.32
C SER A 10 50.83 -16.24 1.29
N PHE A 11 50.35 -15.07 1.73
CA PHE A 11 49.12 -14.96 2.51
C PHE A 11 47.93 -15.06 1.55
N PHE A 12 47.37 -16.25 1.38
CA PHE A 12 46.09 -16.44 0.68
C PHE A 12 44.97 -15.87 1.57
N TYR A 13 44.50 -14.67 1.26
CA TYR A 13 43.22 -14.18 1.78
C TYR A 13 42.11 -14.99 1.11
N PHE A 14 41.61 -16.01 1.79
CA PHE A 14 40.35 -16.65 1.47
C PHE A 14 39.24 -15.61 1.73
N LEU A 15 38.76 -14.93 0.68
CA LEU A 15 37.45 -14.29 0.72
C LEU A 15 36.44 -15.42 0.88
N CYS A 16 35.94 -15.62 2.10
CA CYS A 16 34.68 -16.31 2.30
C CYS A 16 33.57 -15.47 1.67
N CYS A 17 33.31 -15.68 0.38
CA CYS A 17 32.00 -15.42 -0.21
C CYS A 17 31.01 -16.33 0.52
N ASN A 18 30.45 -15.83 1.63
CA ASN A 18 29.20 -16.37 2.15
C ASN A 18 28.15 -16.09 1.06
N PRO A 19 27.58 -17.11 0.40
CA PRO A 19 26.35 -16.89 -0.31
C PRO A 19 25.32 -16.69 0.81
N GLY A 20 25.06 -15.43 1.15
CA GLY A 20 23.87 -15.10 1.90
C GLY A 20 22.70 -15.59 1.07
N PHE A 21 22.24 -16.81 1.37
CA PHE A 21 20.93 -17.27 0.94
C PHE A 21 19.96 -16.18 1.39
N VAL A 22 19.45 -15.42 0.43
CA VAL A 22 18.31 -14.52 0.66
C VAL A 22 17.17 -15.47 0.97
N PHE A 23 16.97 -15.76 2.25
CA PHE A 23 15.79 -16.44 2.72
C PHE A 23 14.60 -15.59 2.26
N SER A 24 13.76 -16.17 1.41
CA SER A 24 12.39 -15.70 1.23
C SER A 24 11.83 -15.45 2.64
N SER A 25 11.39 -14.22 2.92
CA SER A 25 10.69 -13.95 4.18
C SER A 25 9.60 -15.01 4.33
N PRO A 26 9.54 -15.75 5.45
CA PRO A 26 8.48 -16.72 5.64
C PRO A 26 7.15 -15.95 5.59
N VAL A 27 6.22 -16.48 4.79
CA VAL A 27 4.81 -16.07 4.83
C VAL A 27 4.37 -16.10 6.30
N GLN A 28 3.70 -15.05 6.77
CA GLN A 28 3.35 -14.96 8.19
C GLN A 28 2.41 -16.11 8.56
N ASP A 29 2.54 -16.68 9.75
CA ASP A 29 1.57 -17.66 10.24
C ASP A 29 0.20 -16.97 10.40
N PRO A 30 -0.83 -17.37 9.62
CA PRO A 30 -2.15 -16.74 9.69
C PRO A 30 -2.75 -16.75 11.09
N ASP A 31 -2.58 -17.83 11.85
CA ASP A 31 -3.20 -18.00 13.16
C ASP A 31 -2.61 -17.03 14.18
N LEU A 32 -1.29 -16.82 14.13
CA LEU A 32 -0.61 -15.86 14.99
C LEU A 32 -1.05 -14.42 14.69
N VAL A 33 -1.20 -14.08 13.40
CA VAL A 33 -1.68 -12.75 12.98
C VAL A 33 -3.11 -12.52 13.44
N VAL A 34 -4.00 -13.51 13.28
CA VAL A 34 -5.38 -13.44 13.76
C VAL A 34 -5.43 -13.24 15.28
N GLN A 35 -4.63 -13.99 16.05
CA GLN A 35 -4.54 -13.83 17.50
C GLN A 35 -4.06 -12.44 17.92
N GLU A 36 -3.07 -11.89 17.21
CA GLU A 36 -2.55 -10.54 17.46
C GLU A 36 -3.62 -9.47 17.17
N VAL A 37 -4.33 -9.58 16.06
CA VAL A 37 -5.45 -8.69 15.70
C VAL A 37 -6.53 -8.72 16.79
N HIS A 38 -6.96 -9.92 17.21
CA HIS A 38 -7.95 -10.04 18.27
C HIS A 38 -7.46 -9.47 19.61
N ARG A 39 -6.19 -9.68 19.95
CA ARG A 39 -5.58 -9.09 21.16
C ARG A 39 -5.62 -7.57 21.09
N SER A 40 -5.27 -6.99 19.95
CA SER A 40 -5.29 -5.54 19.71
C SER A 40 -6.70 -4.95 19.86
N ILE A 41 -7.70 -5.59 19.24
CA ILE A 41 -9.12 -5.20 19.36
C ILE A 41 -9.58 -5.26 20.81
N ASN A 42 -9.29 -6.36 21.51
CA ASN A 42 -9.70 -6.52 22.91
C ASN A 42 -9.04 -5.49 23.84
N ALA A 43 -7.78 -5.14 23.60
CA ALA A 43 -7.09 -4.10 24.34
C ALA A 43 -7.73 -2.72 24.14
N SER A 44 -8.00 -2.35 22.88
CA SER A 44 -8.69 -1.10 22.53
C SER A 44 -10.09 -1.02 23.17
N ARG A 45 -10.89 -2.09 23.09
CA ARG A 45 -12.23 -2.15 23.72
C ARG A 45 -12.21 -2.04 25.25
N ARG A 46 -11.20 -2.59 25.93
CA ARG A 46 -11.06 -2.46 27.39
C ARG A 46 -10.75 -1.04 27.85
N ASN A 47 -10.19 -0.23 26.97
CA ASN A 47 -9.83 1.16 27.24
C ASN A 47 -10.95 2.15 26.88
N LEU A 48 -12.15 1.67 26.50
CA LEU A 48 -13.33 2.50 26.29
C LEU A 48 -13.79 3.12 27.61
N ALA A 49 -13.46 4.39 27.83
CA ALA A 49 -14.01 5.19 28.91
C ALA A 49 -14.74 6.42 28.35
N TYR A 50 -15.79 6.88 29.06
CA TYR A 50 -16.68 7.97 28.62
C TYR A 50 -15.96 9.29 28.27
N LEU A 51 -14.79 9.54 28.87
CA LEU A 51 -13.95 10.71 28.61
C LEU A 51 -12.66 10.38 27.83
N SER A 52 -12.50 9.15 27.36
CA SER A 52 -11.32 8.72 26.60
C SER A 52 -11.50 9.03 25.10
N CYS A 53 -10.39 9.28 24.42
CA CYS A 53 -10.36 9.39 22.97
C CYS A 53 -10.57 8.03 22.25
N GLY A 54 -10.50 6.92 22.98
CA GLY A 54 -10.60 5.58 22.40
C GLY A 54 -11.98 5.31 21.78
N THR A 55 -11.97 4.73 20.59
CA THR A 55 -13.14 4.38 19.78
C THR A 55 -13.42 2.87 19.78
N GLY A 56 -12.49 2.06 20.31
CA GLY A 56 -12.59 0.59 20.26
C GLY A 56 -12.01 0.02 18.96
N ASN A 57 -11.48 0.89 18.11
CA ASN A 57 -10.71 0.56 16.92
C ASN A 57 -9.21 0.78 17.20
N PRO A 58 -8.40 -0.28 17.33
CA PRO A 58 -7.00 -0.15 17.72
C PRO A 58 -6.14 0.63 16.72
N ILE A 59 -6.50 0.62 15.43
CA ILE A 59 -5.79 1.40 14.40
C ILE A 59 -5.96 2.89 14.70
N ASP A 60 -7.21 3.33 14.86
CA ASP A 60 -7.53 4.73 15.11
C ASP A 60 -7.04 5.19 16.48
N ASP A 61 -7.22 4.37 17.51
CA ASP A 61 -6.80 4.68 18.88
C ASP A 61 -5.28 4.88 18.99
N CYS A 62 -4.50 4.25 18.10
CA CYS A 62 -3.04 4.36 18.07
C CYS A 62 -2.52 5.75 17.65
N TRP A 63 -3.24 6.45 16.75
CA TRP A 63 -2.79 7.73 16.19
C TRP A 63 -3.77 8.90 16.39
N ARG A 64 -5.09 8.69 16.34
CA ARG A 64 -6.09 9.78 16.47
C ARG A 64 -6.05 10.45 17.82
N CYS A 65 -5.60 9.73 18.84
CA CYS A 65 -5.45 10.25 20.20
C CYS A 65 -4.15 11.04 20.43
N ASP A 66 -3.30 11.19 19.42
CA ASP A 66 -2.17 12.10 19.49
C ASP A 66 -2.63 13.53 19.14
N PRO A 67 -2.70 14.48 20.11
CA PRO A 67 -3.08 15.85 19.81
C PRO A 67 -2.06 16.58 18.92
N ASN A 68 -0.85 16.02 18.77
CA ASN A 68 0.22 16.55 17.93
C ASN A 68 0.43 15.72 16.65
N TRP A 69 -0.58 14.96 16.18
CA TRP A 69 -0.48 14.12 14.99
C TRP A 69 0.08 14.87 13.77
N GLU A 70 -0.18 16.18 13.62
CA GLU A 70 0.34 17.00 12.52
C GLU A 70 1.86 17.11 12.53
N LYS A 71 2.47 17.20 13.73
CA LYS A 71 3.93 17.23 13.91
C LYS A 71 4.53 15.83 13.86
N ASN A 72 3.72 14.81 14.14
CA ASN A 72 4.10 13.41 14.22
C ASN A 72 3.45 12.56 13.12
N ARG A 73 3.23 13.11 11.91
CA ARG A 73 2.44 12.45 10.85
C ARG A 73 2.85 11.02 10.59
N GLN A 74 4.16 10.78 10.56
CA GLN A 74 4.74 9.48 10.23
C GLN A 74 4.50 8.40 11.30
N ARG A 75 4.08 8.77 12.52
CA ARG A 75 3.66 7.83 13.57
C ARG A 75 2.51 6.94 13.13
N LEU A 76 1.68 7.41 12.18
CA LEU A 76 0.61 6.60 11.59
C LEU A 76 1.12 5.23 11.11
N ALA A 77 2.34 5.16 10.56
CA ALA A 77 2.92 3.92 10.04
C ALA A 77 3.21 2.85 11.11
N ASP A 78 3.10 3.18 12.41
CA ASP A 78 3.18 2.22 13.51
C ASP A 78 1.82 1.60 13.88
N CYS A 79 0.73 2.08 13.29
CA CYS A 79 -0.63 1.78 13.75
C CYS A 79 -1.37 0.72 12.92
N ALA A 80 -0.78 0.27 11.83
CA ALA A 80 -1.33 -0.81 11.03
C ALA A 80 -1.39 -2.13 11.84
N ILE A 81 -2.42 -2.93 11.62
CA ILE A 81 -2.55 -4.28 12.19
C ILE A 81 -2.72 -5.31 11.08
N GLY A 82 -2.71 -6.60 11.44
CA GLY A 82 -2.92 -7.68 10.48
C GLY A 82 -1.72 -7.92 9.57
N PHE A 83 -1.96 -8.52 8.41
CA PHE A 83 -0.88 -8.92 7.49
C PHE A 83 -0.11 -7.73 6.91
N GLY A 84 -0.77 -6.57 6.73
CA GLY A 84 -0.15 -5.32 6.27
C GLY A 84 0.53 -4.51 7.38
N LYS A 85 0.61 -4.98 8.62
CA LYS A 85 1.16 -4.21 9.76
C LYS A 85 2.59 -3.70 9.57
N ASN A 86 3.36 -4.34 8.69
CA ASN A 86 4.74 -3.97 8.38
C ASN A 86 4.86 -2.97 7.22
N ALA A 87 3.75 -2.47 6.68
CA ALA A 87 3.76 -1.43 5.66
C ALA A 87 4.24 -0.10 6.27
N ILE A 88 5.52 0.24 6.07
CA ILE A 88 6.10 1.47 6.64
C ILE A 88 5.88 2.71 5.77
N GLY A 89 5.38 2.53 4.54
CA GLY A 89 5.18 3.63 3.59
C GLY A 89 6.45 4.44 3.36
N GLY A 90 6.31 5.76 3.37
CA GLY A 90 7.41 6.72 3.27
C GLY A 90 8.03 7.14 4.60
N ARG A 91 7.84 6.38 5.68
CA ARG A 91 8.43 6.69 7.00
C ARG A 91 9.95 6.82 6.91
N ASN A 92 10.52 7.73 7.72
CA ASN A 92 11.91 8.17 7.71
C ASN A 92 12.32 8.93 6.43
N GLY A 93 11.42 9.03 5.46
CA GLY A 93 11.52 9.93 4.32
C GLY A 93 11.21 11.36 4.70
N ARG A 94 11.58 12.28 3.81
CA ARG A 94 11.16 13.69 3.91
C ARG A 94 9.67 13.83 3.58
N ILE A 95 9.07 14.89 4.11
CA ILE A 95 7.72 15.29 3.71
C ILE A 95 7.80 15.94 2.32
N TYR A 96 6.98 15.46 1.39
CA TYR A 96 6.75 16.09 0.10
C TYR A 96 5.36 16.71 0.09
N VAL A 97 5.27 17.99 -0.26
CA VAL A 97 3.98 18.70 -0.31
C VAL A 97 3.53 18.84 -1.76
N VAL A 98 2.40 18.24 -2.09
CA VAL A 98 1.72 18.44 -3.38
C VAL A 98 1.07 19.82 -3.36
N THR A 99 1.45 20.64 -4.34
CA THR A 99 0.99 22.03 -4.50
C THR A 99 0.26 22.26 -5.82
N ASP A 100 0.48 21.38 -6.80
CA ASP A 100 -0.16 21.41 -8.12
C ASP A 100 -1.00 20.15 -8.32
N SER A 101 -2.31 20.36 -8.45
CA SER A 101 -3.28 19.31 -8.75
C SER A 101 -3.63 19.23 -10.24
N GLY A 102 -3.15 20.19 -11.04
CA GLY A 102 -3.23 20.17 -12.49
C GLY A 102 -1.94 19.67 -13.13
N ASN A 103 -1.87 19.77 -14.46
CA ASN A 103 -0.68 19.48 -15.25
C ASN A 103 -0.11 18.06 -15.04
N ASP A 104 -0.98 17.06 -14.90
CA ASP A 104 -0.54 15.67 -14.86
C ASP A 104 0.10 15.29 -16.21
N ASP A 105 1.38 14.92 -16.18
CA ASP A 105 2.12 14.42 -17.34
C ASP A 105 2.60 13.00 -17.02
N PRO A 106 2.02 11.96 -17.66
CA PRO A 106 2.37 10.57 -17.40
C PRO A 106 3.86 10.23 -17.60
N VAL A 107 4.58 10.99 -18.42
CA VAL A 107 5.97 10.72 -18.81
C VAL A 107 6.94 11.69 -18.15
N ASN A 108 6.59 12.96 -18.03
CA ASN A 108 7.47 14.02 -17.50
C ASN A 108 6.79 14.83 -16.40
N PRO A 109 6.42 14.20 -15.27
CA PRO A 109 5.70 14.87 -14.20
C PRO A 109 6.55 15.97 -13.56
N LYS A 110 5.93 17.13 -13.31
CA LYS A 110 6.64 18.29 -12.75
C LYS A 110 6.73 18.20 -11.22
N PRO A 111 7.82 18.67 -10.60
CA PRO A 111 7.87 18.89 -9.16
C PRO A 111 6.67 19.72 -8.68
N GLY A 112 6.14 19.39 -7.51
CA GLY A 112 4.89 19.92 -6.97
C GLY A 112 3.64 19.09 -7.29
N THR A 113 3.69 18.18 -8.28
CA THR A 113 2.58 17.26 -8.59
C THR A 113 2.64 15.98 -7.76
N LEU A 114 1.50 15.29 -7.63
CA LEU A 114 1.42 13.96 -7.01
C LEU A 114 2.21 12.92 -7.80
N ARG A 115 2.08 12.90 -9.13
CA ARG A 115 2.80 11.94 -9.99
C ARG A 115 4.31 12.05 -9.83
N HIS A 116 4.85 13.26 -9.78
CA HIS A 116 6.28 13.44 -9.53
C HIS A 116 6.68 12.85 -8.17
N ALA A 117 5.87 13.06 -7.13
CA ALA A 117 6.16 12.58 -5.79
C ALA A 117 6.22 11.05 -5.70
N VAL A 118 5.22 10.36 -6.26
CA VAL A 118 5.08 8.91 -6.06
C VAL A 118 6.12 8.08 -6.81
N ILE A 119 6.78 8.64 -7.83
CA ILE A 119 7.79 7.93 -8.61
C ILE A 119 9.20 8.04 -8.04
N GLN A 120 9.46 8.95 -7.08
CA GLN A 120 10.83 9.18 -6.58
C GLN A 120 11.44 7.91 -5.96
N ASP A 121 12.76 7.79 -6.01
CA ASP A 121 13.46 6.61 -5.47
C ASP A 121 13.52 6.65 -3.93
N GLU A 122 13.65 7.84 -3.34
CA GLU A 122 13.68 7.96 -1.88
C GLU A 122 12.30 7.71 -1.25
N PRO A 123 12.26 7.27 0.03
CA PRO A 123 11.01 7.24 0.78
C PRO A 123 10.41 8.63 0.88
N LEU A 124 9.11 8.77 0.61
CA LEU A 124 8.41 10.06 0.70
C LEU A 124 7.09 9.94 1.46
N TRP A 125 6.92 10.82 2.44
CA TRP A 125 5.63 11.06 3.09
C TRP A 125 4.94 12.22 2.38
N ILE A 126 3.99 11.91 1.51
CA ILE A 126 3.35 12.84 0.60
C ILE A 126 2.10 13.41 1.26
N ILE A 127 2.06 14.73 1.42
CA ILE A 127 0.91 15.48 1.94
C ILE A 127 0.44 16.51 0.93
N PHE A 128 -0.67 17.18 1.22
CA PHE A 128 -1.31 18.11 0.31
C PHE A 128 -1.41 19.49 0.94
N GLN A 129 -1.07 20.53 0.17
CA GLN A 129 -1.05 21.91 0.66
C GLN A 129 -2.45 22.43 1.00
N ARG A 130 -3.47 21.96 0.26
CA ARG A 130 -4.86 22.40 0.32
C ARG A 130 -5.76 21.32 -0.24
N ASP A 131 -7.06 21.50 -0.07
CA ASP A 131 -8.08 20.72 -0.76
C ASP A 131 -7.85 20.76 -2.28
N MET A 132 -7.93 19.59 -2.92
CA MET A 132 -7.72 19.50 -4.36
C MET A 132 -8.39 18.28 -4.97
N VAL A 133 -8.78 18.45 -6.23
CA VAL A 133 -9.20 17.37 -7.12
C VAL A 133 -8.10 17.15 -8.15
N ILE A 134 -7.55 15.95 -8.19
CA ILE A 134 -6.48 15.52 -9.08
C ILE A 134 -7.12 14.58 -10.10
N LYS A 135 -7.23 15.07 -11.34
CA LYS A 135 -7.58 14.24 -12.49
C LYS A 135 -6.30 13.79 -13.16
N LEU A 136 -6.06 12.49 -13.15
CA LEU A 136 -4.89 11.89 -13.80
C LEU A 136 -5.18 11.66 -15.28
N GLU A 137 -4.16 11.78 -16.12
CA GLU A 137 -4.24 11.52 -17.56
C GLU A 137 -4.04 10.02 -17.87
N GLN A 138 -3.27 9.32 -17.03
CA GLN A 138 -3.02 7.87 -17.06
C GLN A 138 -2.95 7.32 -15.64
N GLU A 139 -2.91 6.00 -15.47
CA GLU A 139 -2.76 5.38 -14.15
C GLU A 139 -1.59 5.97 -13.36
N LEU A 140 -1.79 6.23 -12.07
CA LEU A 140 -0.76 6.69 -11.15
C LEU A 140 0.07 5.49 -10.68
N VAL A 141 1.01 5.08 -11.52
CA VAL A 141 1.98 4.04 -11.19
C VAL A 141 3.04 4.61 -10.26
N MET A 142 3.27 3.96 -9.12
CA MET A 142 4.16 4.45 -8.06
C MET A 142 5.34 3.54 -7.78
N ASN A 143 6.39 4.12 -7.20
CA ASN A 143 7.58 3.42 -6.71
C ASN A 143 7.38 3.00 -5.23
N SER A 144 8.26 2.14 -4.70
CA SER A 144 8.21 1.66 -3.31
C SER A 144 8.40 2.78 -2.28
N PHE A 145 8.05 2.52 -1.02
CA PHE A 145 8.27 3.42 0.13
C PHE A 145 7.56 4.77 -0.01
N LYS A 146 6.26 4.74 -0.27
CA LYS A 146 5.44 5.95 -0.41
C LYS A 146 4.29 5.93 0.58
N THR A 147 4.04 7.07 1.21
CA THR A 147 2.78 7.32 1.89
C THR A 147 2.06 8.43 1.17
N ILE A 148 0.81 8.22 0.77
CA ILE A 148 -0.12 9.29 0.41
C ILE A 148 -0.99 9.56 1.64
N ASP A 149 -0.81 10.71 2.26
CA ASP A 149 -1.49 11.11 3.50
C ASP A 149 -2.38 12.35 3.25
N GLY A 150 -3.68 12.10 3.10
CA GLY A 150 -4.70 13.14 2.90
C GLY A 150 -5.07 13.92 4.17
N ARG A 151 -4.59 13.56 5.36
CA ARG A 151 -5.00 14.25 6.59
C ARG A 151 -4.66 15.74 6.55
N GLY A 152 -5.68 16.57 6.81
CA GLY A 152 -5.58 18.03 6.80
C GLY A 152 -6.03 18.68 5.49
N ALA A 153 -6.43 17.90 4.47
CA ALA A 153 -6.98 18.41 3.22
C ALA A 153 -8.03 17.43 2.65
N SER A 154 -9.05 17.95 1.97
CA SER A 154 -9.97 17.13 1.17
C SER A 154 -9.36 16.85 -0.20
N VAL A 155 -8.79 15.66 -0.36
CA VAL A 155 -8.09 15.25 -1.59
C VAL A 155 -8.92 14.23 -2.34
N HIS A 156 -9.14 14.50 -3.63
CA HIS A 156 -9.90 13.63 -4.52
C HIS A 156 -9.02 13.21 -5.69
N ILE A 157 -8.89 11.91 -5.94
CA ILE A 157 -8.38 11.37 -7.21
C ILE A 157 -9.60 10.89 -7.98
N ALA A 158 -9.98 11.64 -9.02
CA ALA A 158 -11.27 11.43 -9.67
C ALA A 158 -11.35 11.87 -11.13
N GLY A 159 -12.29 11.26 -11.86
CA GLY A 159 -12.66 11.63 -13.23
C GLY A 159 -11.66 11.23 -14.31
N GLY A 160 -10.62 10.48 -13.95
CA GLY A 160 -9.60 9.89 -14.83
C GLY A 160 -9.17 8.53 -14.30
N PRO A 161 -8.07 7.94 -14.80
CA PRO A 161 -7.48 6.75 -14.19
C PRO A 161 -7.03 7.02 -12.76
N CYS A 162 -6.86 5.96 -11.97
CA CYS A 162 -6.58 6.07 -10.55
C CYS A 162 -5.26 5.36 -10.19
N ILE A 163 -5.19 4.67 -9.04
CA ILE A 163 -3.91 4.27 -8.44
C ILE A 163 -3.51 2.85 -8.85
N THR A 164 -2.24 2.68 -9.22
CA THR A 164 -1.68 1.37 -9.58
C THR A 164 -0.37 1.10 -8.82
N ILE A 165 -0.38 0.07 -7.98
CA ILE A 165 0.77 -0.44 -7.22
C ILE A 165 1.28 -1.69 -7.93
N HIS A 166 2.31 -1.54 -8.75
CA HIS A 166 2.77 -2.60 -9.65
C HIS A 166 4.20 -3.07 -9.30
N TYR A 167 4.30 -4.28 -8.74
CA TYR A 167 5.54 -4.93 -8.28
C TYR A 167 6.41 -4.10 -7.33
N VAL A 168 5.76 -3.34 -6.45
CA VAL A 168 6.41 -2.48 -5.45
C VAL A 168 5.98 -2.84 -4.03
N SER A 169 6.67 -2.28 -3.04
CA SER A 169 6.43 -2.60 -1.63
C SER A 169 6.43 -1.38 -0.74
N ASN A 170 5.88 -1.55 0.48
CA ASN A 170 5.86 -0.51 1.51
C ASN A 170 5.11 0.73 1.04
N ILE A 171 3.81 0.57 0.82
CA ILE A 171 2.92 1.67 0.41
C ILE A 171 1.83 1.86 1.46
N ILE A 172 1.57 3.10 1.82
CA ILE A 172 0.41 3.51 2.61
C ILE A 172 -0.42 4.49 1.78
N ILE A 173 -1.70 4.20 1.58
CA ILE A 173 -2.68 5.14 1.01
C ILE A 173 -3.67 5.45 2.13
N HIS A 174 -3.68 6.69 2.59
CA HIS A 174 -4.42 7.08 3.77
C HIS A 174 -5.21 8.37 3.60
N GLY A 175 -6.51 8.34 3.93
CA GLY A 175 -7.30 9.55 4.14
C GLY A 175 -7.64 10.33 2.86
N ILE A 176 -7.75 9.67 1.71
CA ILE A 176 -8.10 10.30 0.42
C ILE A 176 -9.41 9.76 -0.15
N ASN A 177 -10.03 10.53 -1.04
CA ASN A 177 -11.23 10.13 -1.78
C ASN A 177 -10.84 9.66 -3.18
N ILE A 178 -11.29 8.48 -3.58
CA ILE A 178 -10.98 7.85 -4.86
C ILE A 178 -12.30 7.47 -5.51
N HIS A 179 -12.70 8.18 -6.57
CA HIS A 179 -14.01 7.96 -7.16
C HIS A 179 -14.09 8.37 -8.62
N ASP A 180 -15.14 7.90 -9.32
CA ASP A 180 -15.33 8.18 -10.74
C ASP A 180 -14.12 7.77 -11.60
N CYS A 181 -13.39 6.73 -11.18
CA CYS A 181 -12.21 6.25 -11.89
C CYS A 181 -12.59 5.75 -13.28
N LYS A 182 -11.75 6.06 -14.27
CA LYS A 182 -11.94 5.73 -15.69
C LYS A 182 -10.76 4.93 -16.20
N GLN A 183 -10.94 4.27 -17.33
CA GLN A 183 -9.86 3.54 -17.98
C GLN A 183 -8.84 4.51 -18.58
N GLY A 184 -7.56 4.22 -18.37
CA GLY A 184 -6.44 4.85 -19.06
C GLY A 184 -6.28 4.24 -20.45
N GLY A 185 -5.87 5.07 -21.42
CA GLY A 185 -5.55 4.59 -22.77
C GLY A 185 -4.16 3.97 -22.87
N ASN A 186 -3.79 3.49 -24.05
CA ASN A 186 -2.42 3.05 -24.29
C ASN A 186 -1.48 4.26 -24.29
N ALA A 187 -0.45 4.24 -23.44
CA ALA A 187 0.49 5.36 -23.32
C ALA A 187 1.82 4.92 -22.71
N ASN A 188 2.83 5.76 -22.83
CA ASN A 188 4.01 5.63 -21.98
C ASN A 188 3.69 6.20 -20.58
N ILE A 189 4.05 5.46 -19.54
CA ILE A 189 3.91 5.89 -18.14
C ILE A 189 5.26 5.75 -17.44
N ARG A 190 5.66 6.80 -16.74
CA ARG A 190 6.83 6.83 -15.85
C ARG A 190 6.48 6.24 -14.49
N ASN A 191 7.26 5.27 -14.05
CA ASN A 191 7.11 4.62 -12.74
C ASN A 191 8.33 4.82 -11.82
N SER A 192 9.44 5.37 -12.32
CA SER A 192 10.59 5.81 -11.53
C SER A 192 11.29 7.02 -12.17
N PRO A 193 12.24 7.69 -11.51
CA PRO A 193 12.97 8.81 -12.11
C PRO A 193 13.75 8.39 -13.36
N HIS A 194 14.09 7.10 -13.45
CA HIS A 194 14.96 6.54 -14.47
C HIS A 194 14.23 5.67 -15.51
N HIS A 195 12.93 5.38 -15.33
CA HIS A 195 12.20 4.49 -16.21
C HIS A 195 10.80 4.99 -16.56
N SER A 196 10.50 4.97 -17.85
CA SER A 196 9.16 5.05 -18.42
C SER A 196 9.00 3.96 -19.46
N GLY A 197 7.86 3.28 -19.46
CA GLY A 197 7.58 2.17 -20.38
C GLY A 197 6.19 2.28 -20.99
N TRP A 198 5.91 1.41 -21.96
CA TRP A 198 4.60 1.31 -22.60
C TRP A 198 3.61 0.55 -21.71
N TRP A 199 2.44 1.14 -21.49
CA TRP A 199 1.32 0.55 -20.75
C TRP A 199 0.12 0.42 -21.67
N THR A 200 -0.59 -0.69 -21.52
CA THR A 200 -1.86 -0.92 -22.21
C THR A 200 -3.02 -0.30 -21.43
N ARG A 201 -4.19 -0.28 -22.05
CA ARG A 201 -5.44 0.14 -21.42
C ARG A 201 -5.61 -0.47 -20.03
N SER A 202 -5.97 0.37 -19.06
CA SER A 202 -6.26 -0.06 -17.70
C SER A 202 -7.73 -0.43 -17.50
N ASP A 203 -8.02 -1.18 -16.44
CA ASP A 203 -9.39 -1.61 -16.11
C ASP A 203 -10.23 -0.47 -15.51
N GLY A 204 -9.56 0.52 -14.92
CA GLY A 204 -10.19 1.69 -14.31
C GLY A 204 -10.65 1.43 -12.87
N ASP A 205 -9.88 0.63 -12.14
CA ASP A 205 -10.03 0.41 -10.71
C ASP A 205 -9.70 1.64 -9.89
N GLY A 206 -10.20 1.72 -8.66
CA GLY A 206 -9.79 2.74 -7.69
C GLY A 206 -8.33 2.56 -7.24
N VAL A 207 -8.03 1.39 -6.69
CA VAL A 207 -6.69 0.97 -6.27
C VAL A 207 -6.40 -0.43 -6.81
N SER A 208 -5.48 -0.52 -7.76
CA SER A 208 -5.02 -1.80 -8.31
C SER A 208 -3.67 -2.19 -7.69
N ILE A 209 -3.57 -3.38 -7.11
CA ILE A 209 -2.38 -3.92 -6.45
C ILE A 209 -1.96 -5.20 -7.18
N PHE A 210 -0.82 -5.12 -7.86
CA PHE A 210 -0.31 -6.17 -8.73
C PHE A 210 1.06 -6.62 -8.27
N GLY A 211 1.19 -7.83 -7.73
CA GLY A 211 2.43 -8.32 -7.12
C GLY A 211 3.00 -7.42 -6.01
N GLY A 212 2.14 -6.66 -5.34
CA GLY A 212 2.52 -5.73 -4.28
C GLY A 212 2.70 -6.41 -2.93
N ARG A 213 3.56 -5.87 -2.06
CA ARG A 213 3.74 -6.39 -0.69
C ARG A 213 3.91 -5.31 0.36
N HIS A 214 3.43 -5.55 1.57
CA HIS A 214 3.43 -4.56 2.66
C HIS A 214 2.69 -3.30 2.23
N ILE A 215 1.39 -3.46 1.97
CA ILE A 215 0.50 -2.41 1.50
C ILE A 215 -0.58 -2.15 2.54
N TRP A 216 -0.89 -0.88 2.79
CA TRP A 216 -1.96 -0.49 3.68
C TRP A 216 -2.85 0.57 3.03
N VAL A 217 -4.12 0.23 2.81
CA VAL A 217 -5.15 1.15 2.31
C VAL A 217 -6.10 1.46 3.46
N ASP A 218 -6.05 2.69 3.96
CA ASP A 218 -6.67 3.08 5.23
C ASP A 218 -7.47 4.38 5.14
N HIS A 219 -8.63 4.46 5.77
CA HIS A 219 -9.43 5.71 5.83
C HIS A 219 -9.71 6.35 4.45
N CYS A 220 -9.73 5.56 3.39
CA CYS A 220 -10.06 6.06 2.06
C CYS A 220 -11.58 5.97 1.82
N SER A 221 -12.12 6.93 1.09
CA SER A 221 -13.50 6.85 0.58
C SER A 221 -13.47 6.42 -0.87
N LEU A 222 -14.12 5.30 -1.22
CA LEU A 222 -14.10 4.74 -2.56
C LEU A 222 -15.51 4.54 -3.14
N SER A 223 -15.74 4.98 -4.38
CA SER A 223 -17.03 4.80 -5.05
C SER A 223 -16.96 4.94 -6.58
N ASN A 224 -17.97 4.41 -7.28
CA ASN A 224 -18.25 4.67 -8.69
C ASN A 224 -17.04 4.57 -9.65
N CYS A 225 -16.17 3.57 -9.45
CA CYS A 225 -15.06 3.31 -10.36
C CYS A 225 -15.55 2.58 -11.63
N HIS A 226 -14.70 2.44 -12.63
CA HIS A 226 -15.11 1.79 -13.89
C HIS A 226 -15.21 0.26 -13.74
N ASP A 227 -14.24 -0.37 -13.06
CA ASP A 227 -14.29 -1.82 -12.76
C ASP A 227 -14.32 -2.12 -11.25
N GLY A 228 -13.19 -2.30 -10.57
CA GLY A 228 -13.09 -2.57 -9.13
C GLY A 228 -12.91 -1.32 -8.25
N LEU A 229 -13.21 -1.39 -6.94
CA LEU A 229 -12.71 -0.35 -6.01
C LEU A 229 -11.30 -0.67 -5.55
N ILE A 230 -11.07 -1.88 -5.04
CA ILE A 230 -9.73 -2.35 -4.61
C ILE A 230 -9.49 -3.77 -5.11
N ASP A 231 -8.52 -3.92 -5.98
CA ASP A 231 -8.15 -5.22 -6.54
C ASP A 231 -6.71 -5.57 -6.13
N ALA A 232 -6.52 -6.76 -5.57
CA ALA A 232 -5.21 -7.28 -5.19
C ALA A 232 -4.98 -8.65 -5.84
N ILE A 233 -4.02 -8.73 -6.75
CA ILE A 233 -3.83 -9.86 -7.66
C ILE A 233 -2.34 -10.13 -7.90
N HIS A 234 -2.02 -11.20 -8.62
CA HIS A 234 -0.67 -11.50 -9.09
C HIS A 234 0.39 -11.71 -7.99
N GLY A 235 0.06 -12.49 -6.97
CA GLY A 235 0.95 -12.80 -5.85
C GLY A 235 1.08 -11.68 -4.82
N SER A 236 0.16 -10.71 -4.86
CA SER A 236 0.09 -9.66 -3.85
C SER A 236 -0.14 -10.24 -2.45
N THR A 237 0.57 -9.73 -1.43
CA THR A 237 0.50 -10.29 -0.07
C THR A 237 0.92 -9.27 1.00
N ALA A 238 0.75 -9.60 2.27
CA ALA A 238 1.00 -8.69 3.39
C ALA A 238 0.26 -7.36 3.23
N ILE A 239 -1.06 -7.44 3.09
CA ILE A 239 -1.94 -6.28 2.84
C ILE A 239 -2.90 -6.10 4.01
N THR A 240 -3.14 -4.84 4.38
CA THR A 240 -4.27 -4.46 5.24
C THR A 240 -5.14 -3.45 4.51
N ILE A 241 -6.45 -3.70 4.49
CA ILE A 241 -7.47 -2.79 3.98
C ILE A 241 -8.36 -2.45 5.17
N SER A 242 -8.27 -1.23 5.69
CA SER A 242 -8.95 -0.87 6.93
C SER A 242 -9.63 0.50 6.92
N ASN A 243 -10.67 0.66 7.73
CA ASN A 243 -11.34 1.95 7.94
C ASN A 243 -11.83 2.67 6.67
N ASN A 244 -11.93 1.97 5.54
CA ASN A 244 -12.37 2.58 4.31
C ASN A 244 -13.89 2.69 4.27
N TYR A 245 -14.40 3.72 3.62
CA TYR A 245 -15.82 3.92 3.36
C TYR A 245 -16.10 3.64 1.89
N MET A 246 -16.84 2.56 1.60
CA MET A 246 -17.10 2.11 0.23
C MET A 246 -18.59 2.18 -0.07
N THR A 247 -18.98 2.82 -1.17
CA THR A 247 -20.40 2.97 -1.56
C THR A 247 -20.59 3.00 -3.08
N HIS A 248 -21.84 2.85 -3.53
CA HIS A 248 -22.27 3.10 -4.91
C HIS A 248 -21.38 2.43 -5.95
N HIS A 249 -21.24 1.11 -5.88
CA HIS A 249 -20.33 0.37 -6.76
C HIS A 249 -20.71 -1.11 -6.89
N ASP A 250 -20.55 -1.68 -8.08
CA ASP A 250 -20.90 -3.09 -8.32
C ASP A 250 -19.84 -4.04 -7.75
N LYS A 251 -18.60 -3.97 -8.28
CA LYS A 251 -17.50 -4.89 -7.97
C LYS A 251 -16.57 -4.29 -6.92
N VAL A 252 -16.83 -4.54 -5.64
CA VAL A 252 -16.13 -3.82 -4.56
C VAL A 252 -14.66 -4.20 -4.43
N MET A 253 -14.37 -5.46 -4.09
CA MET A 253 -13.00 -5.89 -3.76
C MET A 253 -12.70 -7.29 -4.28
N LEU A 254 -11.72 -7.42 -5.17
CA LEU A 254 -11.23 -8.69 -5.68
C LEU A 254 -9.87 -9.05 -5.08
N LEU A 255 -9.79 -10.20 -4.41
CA LEU A 255 -8.57 -10.75 -3.83
C LEU A 255 -8.21 -12.06 -4.55
N GLY A 256 -7.29 -11.97 -5.51
CA GLY A 256 -6.96 -13.06 -6.43
C GLY A 256 -7.88 -13.09 -7.66
N HIS A 257 -7.28 -13.24 -8.84
CA HIS A 257 -7.99 -13.07 -10.12
C HIS A 257 -8.25 -14.38 -10.88
N ASN A 258 -7.51 -15.44 -10.58
CA ASN A 258 -7.54 -16.66 -11.37
C ASN A 258 -7.23 -17.90 -10.50
N ASP A 259 -8.17 -18.85 -10.47
CA ASP A 259 -8.11 -20.10 -9.71
C ASP A 259 -6.87 -20.96 -10.05
N ALA A 260 -6.32 -20.80 -11.25
CA ALA A 260 -5.13 -21.51 -11.71
C ALA A 260 -3.82 -20.78 -11.38
N TYR A 261 -3.86 -19.53 -10.90
CA TYR A 261 -2.67 -18.73 -10.65
C TYR A 261 -2.04 -19.05 -9.29
N THR A 262 -1.02 -19.90 -9.30
CA THR A 262 -0.45 -20.49 -8.08
C THR A 262 0.27 -19.49 -7.17
N GLN A 263 0.68 -18.33 -7.68
CA GLN A 263 1.33 -17.30 -6.85
C GLN A 263 0.34 -16.62 -5.89
N ASP A 264 -0.96 -16.62 -6.20
CA ASP A 264 -2.00 -16.06 -5.31
C ASP A 264 -2.22 -16.94 -4.07
N LYS A 265 -1.66 -18.16 -4.00
CA LYS A 265 -1.78 -19.06 -2.83
C LYS A 265 -1.21 -18.49 -1.53
N ASN A 266 -0.19 -17.63 -1.65
CA ASN A 266 0.46 -17.01 -0.50
C ASN A 266 -0.10 -15.61 -0.21
N MET A 267 -1.23 -15.25 -0.83
CA MET A 267 -1.89 -13.97 -0.59
C MET A 267 -2.40 -13.92 0.84
N GLN A 268 -2.01 -12.87 1.56
CA GLN A 268 -2.45 -12.62 2.92
C GLN A 268 -2.96 -11.19 3.02
N VAL A 269 -4.26 -11.06 3.29
CA VAL A 269 -4.96 -9.78 3.32
C VAL A 269 -5.80 -9.71 4.59
N THR A 270 -5.67 -8.63 5.34
CA THR A 270 -6.55 -8.30 6.46
C THR A 270 -7.56 -7.26 6.01
N VAL A 271 -8.86 -7.58 6.07
CA VAL A 271 -9.96 -6.63 5.83
C VAL A 271 -10.63 -6.36 7.18
N ALA A 272 -10.49 -5.15 7.72
CA ALA A 272 -10.96 -4.83 9.07
C ALA A 272 -11.52 -3.41 9.19
N PHE A 273 -12.61 -3.21 9.93
CA PHE A 273 -13.20 -1.88 10.20
C PHE A 273 -13.65 -1.07 8.98
N ASN A 274 -13.69 -1.66 7.79
CA ASN A 274 -14.26 -1.00 6.62
C ASN A 274 -15.78 -0.88 6.78
N HIS A 275 -16.33 0.22 6.29
CA HIS A 275 -17.75 0.43 6.16
C HIS A 275 -18.18 0.16 4.72
N PHE A 276 -18.89 -0.95 4.53
CA PHE A 276 -19.56 -1.29 3.28
C PHE A 276 -20.95 -0.66 3.30
N GLY A 277 -21.06 0.53 2.71
CA GLY A 277 -22.26 1.35 2.76
C GLY A 277 -23.25 1.05 1.65
N GLU A 278 -24.12 2.02 1.37
CA GLU A 278 -25.21 1.85 0.41
C GLU A 278 -24.74 1.74 -1.04
N GLY A 279 -25.60 1.16 -1.89
CA GLY A 279 -25.36 1.07 -3.33
C GLY A 279 -24.25 0.09 -3.73
N LEU A 280 -23.76 -0.75 -2.81
CA LEU A 280 -22.85 -1.84 -3.13
C LEU A 280 -23.60 -3.09 -3.61
N VAL A 281 -23.07 -3.78 -4.62
CA VAL A 281 -23.73 -4.98 -5.19
C VAL A 281 -23.03 -6.27 -4.73
N GLN A 282 -21.71 -6.39 -4.94
CA GLN A 282 -20.99 -7.65 -4.71
C GLN A 282 -19.50 -7.45 -4.37
N ARG A 283 -18.83 -8.58 -4.04
CA ARG A 283 -17.39 -8.68 -3.75
C ARG A 283 -16.93 -7.94 -2.47
N MET A 284 -17.53 -8.24 -1.32
CA MET A 284 -17.19 -7.60 -0.02
C MET A 284 -16.65 -8.57 1.06
N PRO A 285 -15.47 -9.22 0.87
CA PRO A 285 -14.68 -9.34 -0.35
C PRO A 285 -15.13 -10.51 -1.24
N ARG A 286 -14.66 -10.55 -2.51
CA ARG A 286 -14.57 -11.81 -3.27
C ARG A 286 -13.12 -12.26 -3.27
N TYR A 287 -12.86 -13.45 -2.77
CA TYR A 287 -11.54 -14.06 -2.80
C TYR A 287 -11.55 -15.35 -3.62
N VAL A 288 -10.40 -15.69 -4.18
CA VAL A 288 -10.18 -16.96 -4.90
C VAL A 288 -9.23 -17.84 -4.09
N LEU A 289 -9.77 -18.89 -3.47
CA LEU A 289 -8.99 -19.97 -2.85
C LEU A 289 -9.30 -21.28 -3.57
N ARG A 290 -8.31 -22.14 -3.77
CA ARG A 290 -8.58 -23.55 -4.04
C ARG A 290 -8.75 -24.24 -2.69
N GLU A 291 -9.92 -24.84 -2.45
CA GLU A 291 -10.11 -25.77 -1.34
C GLU A 291 -9.07 -26.89 -1.44
N GLU A 292 -8.27 -27.05 -0.39
CA GLU A 292 -8.11 -28.32 0.32
C GLU A 292 -7.43 -28.03 1.68
N GLU A 293 -8.11 -28.45 2.74
CA GLU A 293 -7.75 -28.44 4.17
C GLU A 293 -8.13 -27.21 5.03
N ASN A 294 -9.19 -27.44 5.82
CA ASN A 294 -9.50 -26.84 7.13
C ASN A 294 -10.02 -25.39 7.17
N ILE A 295 -11.33 -25.24 6.94
CA ILE A 295 -12.13 -24.18 7.58
C ILE A 295 -13.10 -24.86 8.54
N GLN A 296 -12.76 -24.86 9.83
CA GLN A 296 -13.74 -25.01 10.91
C GLN A 296 -14.43 -23.65 11.08
N LYS A 297 -15.77 -23.66 11.01
CA LYS A 297 -16.64 -22.48 11.11
C LYS A 297 -16.52 -21.75 12.43
#